data_AF-A0A3A3ERX6-F1
#
_entry.id   AF-A0A3A3ERX6-F1
#
_cell.length_a   1.000
_cell.length_b   1.000
_cell.length_c   1.000
_cell.angle_alpha   90.00
_cell.angle_beta   90.00
_cell.angle_gamma   90.00
#
_symmetry.space_group_name_H-M   'P 1'
#
loop_
_entity.id
_entity.type
_entity.pdbx_description
1 polymer ?
#
loop_
_entity_poly.entity_id
_entity_poly.type
_entity_poly.pdbx_seq_one_letter_code
_entity_poly.pdbx_strand_id
1 'polypeptide(L)'
;MIKDSGIDETQLDLIALLKGKQSANRTTLYVSNADPISSASYWQALQNKSVTVVHYINLNHTRMVSLINQAMRNEVLHSLM
;
A
#
# COMPACT_ATOMS: atom_id res chain seq x y z
N MET A 1 20.92 1.70 -2.75
CA MET A 1 20.09 0.59 -2.22
C MET A 1 18.78 1.19 -1.73
N ILE A 2 17.72 0.39 -1.59
CA ILE A 2 16.45 0.86 -0.98
C ILE A 2 16.65 1.55 0.39
N LYS A 3 17.73 1.18 1.09
CA LYS A 3 18.18 1.78 2.35
C LYS A 3 18.38 3.30 2.29
N ASP A 4 18.51 3.90 1.10
CA ASP A 4 18.78 5.33 0.91
C ASP A 4 17.50 6.18 0.79
N SER A 5 16.30 5.56 0.77
CA SER A 5 15.03 6.29 0.62
C SER A 5 14.56 6.98 1.90
N GLY A 6 15.15 6.64 3.06
CA GLY A 6 14.68 7.13 4.37
C GLY A 6 13.26 6.65 4.73
N ILE A 7 12.76 5.65 4.00
CA ILE A 7 11.44 5.05 4.17
C ILE A 7 11.60 3.78 4.99
N ASP A 8 10.89 3.73 6.11
CA ASP A 8 10.86 2.58 7.01
C ASP A 8 10.00 1.47 6.37
N GLU A 9 10.67 0.39 5.96
CA GLU A 9 10.06 -0.76 5.27
C GLU A 9 9.06 -1.51 6.16
N THR A 10 9.05 -1.28 7.47
CA THR A 10 8.10 -1.90 8.40
C THR A 10 6.74 -1.19 8.44
N GLN A 11 6.67 0.04 7.91
CA GLN A 11 5.43 0.84 7.88
C GLN A 11 4.39 0.30 6.89
N LEU A 12 4.83 -0.54 5.95
CA LEU A 12 4.00 -1.08 4.89
C LEU A 12 4.31 -2.56 4.77
N ASP A 13 3.32 -3.42 4.95
CA ASP A 13 3.48 -4.85 4.66
C ASP A 13 3.58 -5.05 3.13
N LEU A 14 4.79 -4.86 2.62
CA LEU A 14 5.15 -4.95 1.21
C LEU A 14 4.78 -6.33 0.65
N ILE A 15 4.95 -7.39 1.45
CA ILE A 15 4.63 -8.76 1.02
C ILE A 15 3.12 -8.94 0.87
N ALA A 16 2.31 -8.40 1.78
CA ALA A 16 0.84 -8.39 1.63
C ALA A 16 0.38 -7.60 0.40
N LEU A 17 1.05 -6.47 0.11
CA LEU A 17 0.77 -5.62 -1.06
C LEU A 17 0.98 -6.32 -2.40
N LEU A 18 1.95 -7.22 -2.43
CA LEU A 18 2.51 -7.78 -3.65
C LEU A 18 2.14 -9.24 -3.88
N LYS A 19 2.14 -10.04 -2.81
CA LYS A 19 1.87 -11.49 -2.82
C LYS A 19 0.52 -11.85 -2.25
N GLY A 20 -0.21 -10.90 -1.68
CA GLY A 20 -1.63 -11.07 -1.45
C GLY A 20 -2.26 -11.37 -2.80
N LYS A 21 -2.50 -12.65 -3.11
CA LYS A 21 -3.27 -13.07 -4.28
C LYS A 21 -4.51 -12.18 -4.28
N GLN A 22 -4.55 -11.18 -5.15
CA GLN A 22 -5.80 -10.58 -5.53
C GLN A 22 -6.58 -11.76 -6.09
N SER A 23 -7.45 -12.36 -5.27
CA SER A 23 -8.57 -13.09 -5.81
C SER A 23 -9.11 -12.19 -6.90
N ALA A 24 -9.31 -12.69 -8.11
CA ALA A 24 -9.61 -11.87 -9.29
C ALA A 24 -10.80 -10.90 -9.10
N ASN A 25 -11.55 -11.04 -8.00
CA ASN A 25 -12.69 -10.25 -7.59
C ASN A 25 -12.50 -9.44 -6.28
N ARG A 26 -11.29 -9.29 -5.71
CA ARG A 26 -11.06 -8.49 -4.48
C ARG A 26 -10.10 -7.33 -4.71
N THR A 27 -10.64 -6.12 -4.56
CA THR A 27 -9.87 -4.86 -4.54
C THR A 27 -9.35 -4.59 -3.14
N THR A 28 -8.07 -4.23 -3.01
CA THR A 28 -7.51 -3.74 -1.74
C THR A 28 -7.19 -2.26 -1.86
N LEU A 29 -7.73 -1.45 -0.95
CA LEU A 29 -7.48 -0.01 -0.85
C LEU A 29 -6.54 0.24 0.34
N TYR A 30 -5.46 0.97 0.10
CA TYR A 30 -4.51 1.39 1.13
C TYR A 30 -4.76 2.85 1.44
N VAL A 31 -5.00 3.18 2.71
CA VAL A 31 -5.44 4.52 3.14
C VAL A 31 -4.71 4.93 4.41
N SER A 32 -4.61 6.22 4.68
CA SER A 32 -3.97 6.74 5.88
C SER A 32 -4.71 7.92 6.48
N ASN A 33 -4.69 8.01 7.81
CA ASN A 33 -5.26 9.15 8.53
C ASN A 33 -4.43 10.44 8.39
N ALA A 34 -3.18 10.34 7.96
CA ALA A 34 -2.28 11.46 7.71
C ALA A 34 -2.16 11.80 6.22
N ASP A 35 -3.05 11.26 5.39
CA ASP A 35 -3.17 11.62 3.98
C ASP A 35 -4.21 12.76 3.83
N PRO A 36 -3.78 14.01 3.59
CA PRO A 36 -4.68 15.13 3.40
C PRO A 36 -5.33 15.17 2.01
N ILE A 37 -4.83 14.37 1.06
CA ILE A 37 -5.30 14.32 -0.33
C ILE A 37 -6.40 13.26 -0.47
N SER A 38 -6.21 12.09 0.15
CA SER A 38 -7.16 10.98 0.17
C SER A 38 -7.48 10.53 1.59
N SER A 39 -8.35 11.27 2.28
CA SER A 39 -8.74 10.98 3.66
C SER A 39 -9.27 9.54 3.83
N ALA A 40 -8.74 8.83 4.83
CA ALA A 40 -9.14 7.46 5.15
C ALA A 40 -10.65 7.29 5.42
N SER A 41 -11.31 8.32 5.97
CA SER A 41 -12.74 8.27 6.30
C SER A 41 -13.62 8.09 5.06
N TYR A 42 -13.23 8.64 3.91
CA TYR A 42 -13.98 8.52 2.66
C TYR A 42 -13.97 7.08 2.13
N TRP A 43 -12.79 6.47 2.16
CA TRP A 43 -12.57 5.13 1.60
C TRP A 43 -13.07 4.00 2.50
N GLN A 44 -13.13 4.24 3.81
CA GLN A 44 -13.63 3.26 4.77
C GLN A 44 -15.10 2.90 4.51
N ALA A 45 -15.90 3.84 3.98
CA ALA A 45 -17.28 3.60 3.58
C ALA A 45 -17.42 2.59 2.42
N LEU A 46 -16.35 2.33 1.66
CA LEU A 46 -16.36 1.38 0.54
C LEU A 46 -16.08 -0.07 0.96
N GLN A 47 -15.75 -0.33 2.23
CA GLN A 47 -15.45 -1.68 2.71
C GLN A 47 -16.65 -2.62 2.52
N ASN A 48 -16.43 -3.73 1.81
CA ASN A 48 -17.46 -4.73 1.53
C ASN A 48 -16.84 -6.11 1.21
N LYS A 49 -17.65 -7.08 0.80
CA LYS A 49 -17.19 -8.47 0.51
C LYS A 49 -16.10 -8.54 -0.57
N SER A 50 -16.08 -7.58 -1.49
CA SER A 50 -15.14 -7.49 -2.61
C SER A 50 -14.10 -6.38 -2.45
N VAL A 51 -14.19 -5.55 -1.40
CA VAL A 51 -13.28 -4.42 -1.16
C VAL A 51 -12.73 -4.50 0.26
N THR A 52 -11.42 -4.67 0.38
CA THR A 52 -10.70 -4.66 1.65
C THR A 52 -9.99 -3.32 1.81
N VAL A 53 -10.13 -2.66 2.95
CA VAL A 53 -9.47 -1.38 3.24
C VAL A 53 -8.42 -1.60 4.31
N VAL A 54 -7.17 -1.28 4.01
CA VAL A 54 -6.02 -1.36 4.93
C VAL A 54 -5.67 0.05 5.38
N HIS A 55 -5.72 0.27 6.70
CA HIS A 55 -5.48 1.57 7.31
C HIS A 55 -4.06 1.67 7.85
N TYR A 56 -3.35 2.71 7.45
CA TYR A 56 -2.08 3.13 8.00
C TYR A 56 -2.25 4.38 8.89
N ILE A 57 -1.37 4.50 9.87
CA ILE A 57 -1.34 5.62 10.81
C ILE A 57 -0.11 6.47 10.48
N ASN A 58 -0.27 7.79 10.41
CA ASN A 58 0.82 8.77 10.22
C ASN A 58 1.60 8.63 8.91
N LEU A 59 1.01 8.02 7.88
CA LEU A 59 1.63 7.89 6.57
C LEU A 59 1.09 8.95 5.61
N ASN A 60 1.88 9.96 5.24
CA ASN A 60 1.42 10.97 4.29
C ASN A 60 1.34 10.41 2.85
N HIS A 61 0.60 11.13 1.99
CA HIS A 61 0.31 10.70 0.62
C HIS A 61 1.58 10.34 -0.17
N THR A 62 2.57 11.24 -0.20
CA THR A 62 3.82 11.04 -0.95
C THR A 62 4.56 9.80 -0.47
N ARG A 63 4.67 9.59 0.84
CA ARG A 63 5.38 8.45 1.41
C ARG A 63 4.67 7.13 1.12
N MET A 64 3.34 7.12 1.15
CA MET A 64 2.53 5.96 0.77
C MET A 64 2.72 5.60 -0.72
N VAL A 65 2.66 6.58 -1.62
CA VAL A 65 2.90 6.37 -3.06
C VAL A 65 4.32 5.86 -3.32
N SER A 66 5.33 6.42 -2.65
CA SER A 66 6.72 5.95 -2.77
C SER A 66 6.88 4.50 -2.33
N LEU A 67 6.26 4.14 -1.21
CA LEU A 67 6.24 2.78 -0.66
C LEU A 67 5.60 1.76 -1.62
N ILE A 68 4.42 2.07 -2.16
CA ILE A 68 3.73 1.22 -3.15
C ILE A 68 4.58 1.07 -4.42
N ASN A 69 5.12 2.18 -4.94
CA ASN A 69 5.98 2.16 -6.13
C ASN A 69 7.27 1.36 -5.92
N GLN A 70 7.83 1.38 -4.71
CA GLN A 70 8.98 0.58 -4.35
C GLN A 70 8.62 -0.91 -4.29
N ALA A 71 7.48 -1.24 -3.68
CA ALA A 71 6.94 -2.60 -3.65
C ALA A 71 6.82 -3.15 -5.08
N MET A 72 6.10 -2.45 -5.95
CA MET A 72 5.86 -2.88 -7.32
C MET A 72 7.16 -3.10 -8.09
N ARG A 73 8.13 -2.19 -7.94
CA ARG A 73 9.45 -2.35 -8.57
C ARG A 73 10.19 -3.58 -8.07
N ASN A 74 10.13 -3.87 -6.78
CA ASN A 74 10.82 -5.03 -6.19
C ASN A 74 10.24 -6.35 -6.70
N GLU A 75 8.93 -6.48 -6.85
CA GLU A 75 8.34 -7.69 -7.46
C GLU A 75 8.72 -7.83 -8.92
N VAL A 76 8.68 -6.74 -9.71
CA VAL A 76 9.10 -6.81 -11.11
C VAL A 76 10.55 -7.28 -11.20
N LEU A 77 11.45 -6.72 -10.39
CA LEU A 77 12.85 -7.14 -10.34
C LEU A 77 13.00 -8.60 -9.88
N HIS A 78 12.31 -9.01 -8.82
CA HIS A 78 12.32 -10.40 -8.35
C HIS A 78 11.75 -11.39 -9.38
N SER A 79 10.77 -10.98 -10.19
CA SER A 79 10.16 -11.84 -11.22
C SER A 79 11.05 -12.00 -12.46
N LEU A 80 12.01 -11.10 -12.66
CA LEU A 80 12.96 -11.11 -13.78
C LEU A 80 14.26 -11.85 -13.45
N MET A 81 14.53 -12.12 -12.16
CA MET A 81 15.70 -12.85 -11.67
C MET A 81 15.35 -14.33 -11.43
#